data_AF-A0A6F9Y6Z4-F1
#
_entry.id   AF-A0A6F9Y6Z4-F1
#
_cell.length_a   1.000
_cell.length_b   1.000
_cell.length_c   1.000
_cell.angle_alpha   90.00
_cell.angle_beta   90.00
_cell.angle_gamma   90.00
#
_symmetry.space_group_name_H-M   'P 1'
#
loop_
_entity.id
_entity.type
_entity.pdbx_description
1 polymer ?
#
loop_
_entity_poly.entity_id
_entity_poly.type
_entity_poly.pdbx_seq_one_letter_code
_entity_poly.pdbx_strand_id
1 'polypeptide(L)'
;MIEVHQGDIIVVDEESHAGREMGGHNVVEGNIRRHFLVVSRYEYNRRSNLVCGLAITHKYDDSPFRFPIVDFESGTNGDALLLQLLTYGFVARNGKVIGHIHDEGQLNRIIKQVSNIFSKEIG
;
A
#
# COMPACT_ATOMS: atom_id res chain seq x y z
N MET A 1 -2.85 -19.81 -2.40
CA MET A 1 -3.78 -18.67 -2.32
C MET A 1 -3.26 -17.75 -1.24
N ILE A 2 -3.31 -16.44 -1.47
CA ILE A 2 -2.83 -15.46 -0.50
C ILE A 2 -3.96 -15.07 0.46
N GLU A 3 -3.66 -15.04 1.76
CA GLU A 3 -4.59 -14.58 2.81
C GLU A 3 -4.26 -13.13 3.14
N VAL A 4 -4.64 -12.21 2.25
CA VAL A 4 -4.37 -10.77 2.37
C VAL A 4 -5.68 -10.01 2.28
N HIS A 5 -5.99 -9.23 3.30
CA HIS A 5 -7.25 -8.52 3.49
C HIS A 5 -7.09 -7.02 3.23
N GLN A 6 -8.20 -6.36 2.91
CA GLN A 6 -8.24 -4.90 2.81
C GLN A 6 -7.95 -4.31 4.20
N GLY A 7 -7.06 -3.33 4.27
CA GLY A 7 -6.57 -2.75 5.52
C GLY A 7 -5.29 -3.39 6.06
N ASP A 8 -4.85 -4.53 5.52
CA ASP A 8 -3.55 -5.10 5.88
C ASP A 8 -2.42 -4.14 5.52
N ILE A 9 -1.40 -4.11 6.38
CA ILE A 9 -0.12 -3.51 6.07
C ILE A 9 0.80 -4.63 5.63
N ILE A 10 1.33 -4.53 4.42
CA ILE A 10 2.23 -5.53 3.85
C ILE A 10 3.60 -4.93 3.59
N VAL A 11 4.61 -5.79 3.56
CA VAL A 11 5.92 -5.48 3.01
C VAL A 11 6.18 -6.33 1.78
N VAL A 12 6.58 -5.70 0.67
CA VAL A 12 6.94 -6.37 -0.59
C VAL A 12 8.25 -5.83 -1.13
N ASP A 13 8.91 -6.60 -1.98
CA ASP A 13 10.10 -6.16 -2.72
C ASP A 13 9.67 -5.22 -3.87
N GLU A 14 10.23 -4.02 -3.93
CA GLU A 14 9.87 -2.90 -4.83
C GLU A 14 10.91 -2.71 -5.96
N GLU A 15 11.46 -3.80 -6.46
CA GLU A 15 12.41 -3.82 -7.57
C GLU A 15 11.90 -4.73 -8.72
N SER A 16 12.02 -4.36 -9.99
CA SER A 16 12.36 -3.02 -10.52
C SER A 16 11.12 -2.10 -10.53
N HIS A 17 11.32 -0.81 -10.40
CA HIS A 17 10.34 0.26 -10.59
C HIS A 17 10.81 1.18 -11.74
N ALA A 18 9.89 1.85 -12.44
CA ALA A 18 10.22 2.70 -13.59
C ALA A 18 9.70 4.14 -13.42
N GLY A 19 10.59 5.12 -13.52
CA GLY A 19 10.21 6.52 -13.55
C GLY A 19 9.83 7.10 -12.18
N ARG A 20 8.56 7.49 -12.00
CA ARG A 20 8.06 8.24 -10.80
C ARG A 20 7.40 7.36 -9.74
N GLU A 21 7.41 6.05 -9.95
CA GLU A 21 6.96 5.06 -8.95
C GLU A 21 7.85 5.18 -7.71
N MET A 22 7.26 4.99 -6.53
CA MET A 22 8.06 4.74 -5.34
C MET A 22 8.91 3.49 -5.56
N GLY A 23 10.13 3.52 -5.04
CA GLY A 23 11.16 2.55 -5.40
C GLY A 23 12.13 2.22 -4.28
N GLY A 24 12.68 1.01 -4.33
CA GLY A 24 13.92 0.62 -3.66
C GLY A 24 15.03 1.64 -3.97
N HIS A 25 15.78 2.09 -2.96
CA HIS A 25 16.84 3.09 -3.22
C HIS A 25 18.21 2.44 -3.40
N ASN A 26 18.38 1.19 -2.96
CA ASN A 26 19.67 0.51 -3.03
C ASN A 26 19.53 -1.01 -2.94
N VAL A 27 19.84 -1.72 -4.03
CA VAL A 27 19.88 -3.19 -4.08
C VAL A 27 21.07 -3.75 -3.28
N VAL A 28 22.18 -2.99 -3.21
CA VAL A 28 23.42 -3.40 -2.53
C VAL A 28 23.27 -3.39 -1.01
N GLU A 29 22.47 -2.47 -0.47
CA GLU A 29 22.17 -2.38 0.98
C GLU A 29 20.90 -3.14 1.39
N GLY A 30 20.25 -3.84 0.46
CA GLY A 30 19.00 -4.58 0.74
C GLY A 30 17.79 -3.70 1.03
N ASN A 31 17.85 -2.39 0.74
CA ASN A 31 16.77 -1.43 0.91
C ASN A 31 15.78 -1.46 -0.27
N ILE A 32 15.30 -2.67 -0.56
CA ILE A 32 14.39 -2.97 -1.68
C ILE A 32 12.97 -3.23 -1.20
N ARG A 33 12.70 -3.15 0.10
CA ARG A 33 11.37 -3.47 0.65
C ARG A 33 10.62 -2.20 1.02
N ARG A 34 9.31 -2.15 0.73
CA ARG A 34 8.43 -1.06 1.19
C ARG A 34 7.18 -1.57 1.84
N HIS A 35 6.69 -0.74 2.75
CA HIS A 35 5.41 -0.92 3.39
C HIS A 35 4.32 -0.41 2.44
N PHE A 36 3.24 -1.18 2.32
CA PHE A 36 2.05 -0.80 1.57
C PHE A 36 0.82 -1.03 2.41
N LEU A 37 -0.13 -0.12 2.31
CA LEU A 37 -1.49 -0.33 2.80
C LEU A 37 -2.32 -0.99 1.72
N VAL A 38 -2.86 -2.18 2.00
CA VAL A 38 -3.72 -2.91 1.08
C VAL A 38 -5.09 -2.26 1.00
N VAL A 39 -5.51 -1.89 -0.21
CA VAL A 39 -6.82 -1.27 -0.46
C VAL A 39 -7.72 -2.11 -1.35
N SER A 40 -7.20 -3.15 -2.02
CA SER A 40 -8.00 -4.15 -2.72
C SER A 40 -8.71 -5.11 -1.76
N ARG A 41 -9.90 -5.56 -2.14
CA ARG A 41 -10.71 -6.52 -1.37
C ARG A 41 -10.05 -7.90 -1.34
N TYR A 42 -10.26 -8.62 -0.24
CA TYR A 42 -9.78 -10.00 -0.05
C TYR A 42 -10.04 -10.92 -1.24
N GLU A 43 -11.27 -10.90 -1.79
CA GLU A 43 -11.62 -11.80 -2.88
C GLU A 43 -10.89 -11.48 -4.20
N TYR A 44 -10.55 -10.20 -4.44
CA TYR A 44 -9.67 -9.82 -5.55
C TYR A 44 -8.26 -10.37 -5.31
N ASN A 45 -7.74 -10.19 -4.10
CA ASN A 45 -6.38 -10.61 -3.73
C ASN A 45 -6.22 -12.12 -3.87
N ARG A 46 -7.13 -12.87 -3.25
CA ARG A 46 -7.14 -14.33 -3.22
C ARG A 46 -7.20 -14.96 -4.61
N ARG A 47 -8.01 -14.40 -5.52
CA ARG A 47 -8.20 -14.96 -6.88
C ARG A 47 -7.07 -14.61 -7.84
N SER A 48 -6.50 -13.40 -7.72
CA SER A 48 -5.49 -12.92 -8.66
C SER A 48 -4.06 -13.22 -8.21
N ASN A 49 -3.83 -13.44 -6.90
CA ASN A 49 -2.51 -13.34 -6.25
C ASN A 49 -1.84 -11.96 -6.42
N LEU A 50 -2.61 -10.95 -6.83
CA LEU A 50 -2.19 -9.56 -6.90
C LEU A 50 -2.77 -8.79 -5.72
N VAL A 51 -2.06 -7.77 -5.28
CA VAL A 51 -2.53 -6.86 -4.23
C VAL A 51 -2.39 -5.43 -4.73
N CYS A 52 -3.47 -4.66 -4.63
CA CYS A 52 -3.47 -3.23 -4.90
C CYS A 52 -3.36 -2.47 -3.58
N GLY A 53 -2.37 -1.60 -3.47
CA GLY A 53 -2.05 -0.91 -2.24
C GLY A 53 -1.44 0.47 -2.45
N LEU A 54 -1.46 1.28 -1.40
CA LEU A 54 -0.82 2.60 -1.34
C LEU A 54 0.59 2.45 -0.76
N ALA A 55 1.61 2.98 -1.43
CA ALA A 55 2.96 3.04 -0.88
C ALA A 55 2.99 3.86 0.41
N ILE A 56 3.74 3.42 1.42
CA ILE A 56 3.94 4.15 2.67
C ILE A 56 5.35 4.72 2.72
N THR A 57 5.47 6.02 3.03
CA THR A 57 6.75 6.70 3.22
C THR A 57 6.90 7.21 4.64
N HIS A 58 8.11 7.20 5.19
CA HIS A 58 8.38 7.76 6.52
C HIS A 58 8.28 9.30 6.59
N LYS A 59 8.06 9.97 5.45
CA LYS A 59 7.92 11.44 5.38
C LYS A 59 6.47 11.85 5.55
N TYR A 60 6.21 12.65 6.58
CA TYR A 60 4.93 13.32 6.78
C TYR A 60 4.83 14.59 5.97
N ASP A 61 3.66 14.85 5.40
CA ASP A 61 3.36 16.08 4.69
C ASP A 61 1.85 16.37 4.76
N ASP A 62 1.50 17.64 4.94
CA ASP A 62 0.11 18.07 5.05
C ASP A 62 -0.49 18.21 3.65
N SER A 63 -0.98 17.07 3.13
CA SER A 63 -1.50 16.95 1.77
C SER A 63 -2.81 16.16 1.75
N PRO A 64 -3.81 16.58 0.95
CA PRO A 64 -5.05 15.81 0.78
C PRO A 64 -4.83 14.45 0.10
N PHE A 65 -3.64 14.22 -0.47
CA PHE A 65 -3.25 12.96 -1.12
C PHE A 65 -2.46 12.02 -0.21
N ARG A 66 -2.42 12.30 1.10
CA ARG A 66 -1.65 11.54 2.07
C ARG A 66 -2.50 11.16 3.27
N PHE A 67 -2.29 9.95 3.76
CA PHE A 67 -3.00 9.42 4.92
C PHE A 67 -1.99 8.95 5.97
N PRO A 68 -1.94 9.57 7.16
CA PRO A 68 -1.04 9.14 8.21
C PRO A 68 -1.39 7.73 8.69
N ILE A 69 -0.45 6.78 8.59
CA ILE A 69 -0.58 5.41 9.06
C ILE A 69 0.40 5.20 10.22
N VAL A 70 -0.15 4.84 11.38
CA VAL A 70 0.62 4.49 12.57
C VAL A 70 0.14 3.14 13.07
N ASP A 71 1.02 2.16 13.03
CA ASP A 71 0.81 0.84 13.61
C ASP A 71 2.09 0.38 14.31
N PHE A 72 2.04 0.31 15.63
CA PHE A 72 3.20 -0.02 16.46
C PHE A 72 3.60 -1.48 16.33
N GLU A 73 2.65 -2.39 16.08
CA GLU A 73 2.94 -3.82 15.96
C GLU A 73 3.76 -4.13 14.71
N SER A 74 3.42 -3.52 13.57
CA SER A 74 4.21 -3.64 12.33
C SER A 74 5.43 -2.74 12.27
N GLY A 75 5.59 -1.81 13.23
CA GLY A 75 6.60 -0.75 13.16
C GLY A 75 6.35 0.25 12.02
N THR A 76 5.12 0.34 11.52
CA THR A 76 4.76 1.25 10.43
C THR A 76 4.43 2.62 11.01
N ASN A 77 5.17 3.64 10.56
CA ASN A 77 4.95 5.02 10.94
C ASN A 77 5.29 5.90 9.72
N GLY A 78 4.27 6.39 9.03
CA GLY A 78 4.45 7.19 7.83
C GLY A 78 3.14 7.58 7.15
N ASP A 79 3.22 8.15 5.95
CA ASP A 79 2.06 8.49 5.14
C ASP A 79 1.85 7.45 4.03
N ALA A 80 0.64 6.90 3.94
CA ALA A 80 0.16 6.21 2.74
C ALA A 80 -0.15 7.24 1.65
N LEU A 81 0.41 7.01 0.46
CA LEU A 81 0.42 7.98 -0.64
C LEU A 81 -0.65 7.62 -1.67
N LEU A 82 -1.72 8.42 -1.77
CA LEU A 82 -2.82 8.19 -2.73
C LEU A 82 -2.33 8.17 -4.18
N LEU A 83 -1.33 9.00 -4.51
CA LEU A 83 -0.73 9.09 -5.85
C LEU A 83 0.18 7.90 -6.20
N GLN A 84 0.39 6.97 -5.25
CA GLN A 84 1.21 5.77 -5.42
C GLN A 84 0.36 4.52 -5.14
N LEU A 85 -0.82 4.50 -5.75
CA LEU A 85 -1.67 3.31 -5.83
C LEU A 85 -1.08 2.34 -6.85
N LEU A 86 -0.48 1.25 -6.36
CA LEU A 86 0.28 0.29 -7.16
C LEU A 86 -0.29 -1.12 -6.98
N THR A 87 -0.13 -1.96 -8.01
CA THR A 87 -0.55 -3.36 -7.96
C THR A 87 0.67 -4.28 -8.05
N TYR A 88 0.78 -5.22 -7.12
CA TYR A 88 1.94 -6.11 -7.00
C TYR A 88 1.54 -7.58 -6.97
N GLY A 89 2.36 -8.42 -7.61
CA GLY A 89 2.32 -9.86 -7.37
C GLY A 89 2.86 -10.18 -5.98
N PHE A 90 1.97 -10.51 -5.04
CA PHE A 90 2.33 -10.65 -3.62
C PHE A 90 3.39 -11.73 -3.41
N VAL A 91 3.18 -12.93 -3.97
CA VAL A 91 4.12 -14.05 -3.85
C VAL A 91 5.43 -13.77 -4.58
N ALA A 92 5.35 -13.23 -5.81
CA ALA A 92 6.51 -12.95 -6.65
C ALA A 92 7.44 -11.88 -6.06
N ARG A 93 6.91 -10.98 -5.22
CA ARG A 93 7.66 -9.92 -4.53
C ARG A 93 7.90 -10.23 -3.04
N ASN A 94 7.92 -11.52 -2.69
CA ASN A 94 8.19 -12.01 -1.34
C ASN A 94 7.33 -11.37 -0.24
N GLY A 95 6.07 -11.08 -0.56
CA GLY A 95 5.15 -10.33 0.29
C GLY A 95 4.92 -10.95 1.65
N LYS A 96 4.82 -10.10 2.68
CA LYS A 96 4.43 -10.50 4.04
C LYS A 96 3.42 -9.51 4.60
N VAL A 97 2.36 -10.01 5.23
CA VAL A 97 1.50 -9.18 6.10
C VAL A 97 2.26 -8.93 7.39
N ILE A 98 2.36 -7.68 7.80
CA ILE A 98 3.11 -7.25 8.98
C ILE A 98 2.25 -6.52 10.01
N GLY A 99 1.05 -6.07 9.63
CA GLY A 99 0.09 -5.42 10.51
C GLY A 99 -1.24 -5.16 9.83
N HIS A 100 -2.10 -4.36 10.46
CA HIS A 100 -3.43 -4.05 9.97
C HIS A 100 -3.90 -2.68 10.50
N ILE A 101 -4.68 -1.92 9.73
CA ILE A 101 -5.32 -0.69 10.24
C ILE A 101 -6.46 -1.05 11.19
N HIS A 102 -6.36 -0.61 12.44
CA HIS A 102 -7.38 -0.86 13.46
C HIS A 102 -8.51 0.19 13.50
N ASP A 103 -8.28 1.41 13.00
CA ASP A 103 -9.32 2.44 12.90
C ASP A 103 -10.15 2.23 11.61
N GLU A 104 -11.32 1.59 11.75
CA GLU A 104 -12.26 1.38 10.64
C GLU A 104 -12.72 2.70 9.99
N GLY A 105 -12.86 3.77 10.77
CA GLY A 105 -13.24 5.09 10.27
C GLY A 105 -12.16 5.67 9.36
N GLN A 106 -10.89 5.50 9.73
CA GLN A 106 -9.76 5.84 8.88
C GLN A 106 -9.73 5.00 7.60
N LEU A 107 -9.82 3.67 7.72
CA LEU A 107 -9.84 2.78 6.56
C LEU A 107 -10.95 3.17 5.57
N ASN A 108 -12.17 3.41 6.06
CA ASN A 108 -13.30 3.83 5.23
C ASN A 108 -13.04 5.14 4.50
N ARG A 109 -12.41 6.14 5.15
CA ARG A 109 -12.01 7.40 4.50
C ARG A 109 -11.01 7.17 3.38
N ILE A 110 -10.00 6.33 3.62
CA ILE A 110 -8.97 5.99 2.62
C ILE A 110 -9.61 5.28 1.42
N ILE A 111 -10.42 4.24 1.66
CA ILE A 111 -11.09 3.49 0.58
C ILE A 111 -12.02 4.39 -0.24
N LYS A 112 -12.69 5.36 0.39
CA LYS A 112 -13.48 6.36 -0.34
C LYS A 112 -12.62 7.19 -1.28
N GLN A 113 -11.46 7.67 -0.83
CA GLN A 113 -10.54 8.43 -1.69
C GLN A 113 -9.93 7.59 -2.81
N VAL A 114 -9.57 6.34 -2.53
CA VAL A 114 -9.12 5.39 -3.58
C VAL A 114 -10.22 5.16 -4.61
N SER A 115 -11.46 4.97 -4.17
CA SER A 115 -12.60 4.78 -5.08
C SER A 115 -12.81 5.99 -5.99
N ASN A 116 -12.56 7.20 -5.47
CA ASN A 116 -12.65 8.43 -6.26
C ASN A 116 -11.68 8.47 -7.45
N ILE A 117 -10.53 7.79 -7.40
CA ILE A 117 -9.59 7.70 -8.53
C ILE A 117 -10.25 7.03 -9.75
N PHE A 118 -11.13 6.06 -9.49
CA PHE A 118 -11.81 5.28 -10.52
C PHE A 118 -13.26 5.74 -10.76
N SER A 119 -13.68 6.80 -10.09
CA SER A 119 -14.97 7.44 -10.38
C SER A 119 -14.96 7.99 -11.81
N LYS A 120 -16.14 8.00 -12.44
CA LYS A 120 -16.31 8.56 -13.78
C LYS A 120 -15.83 10.01 -13.79
N GLU A 121 -14.95 10.34 -14.73
CA GLU A 121 -14.55 11.72 -15.00
C GLU A 121 -15.77 12.56 -15.41
N ILE A 122 -15.96 13.68 -14.75
CA ILE A 122 -17.01 14.66 -15.10
C ILE A 122 -16.32 15.74 -15.93
N GLY A 123 -16.69 15.84 -17.21
CA GLY A 123 -16.25 16.88 -18.12
C GLY A 123 -17.06 18.17 -18.01
#